data_AF-A0A6M8W787-F1
#
_entry.id   AF-A0A6M8W787-F1
#
_cell.length_a   1.000
_cell.length_b   1.000
_cell.length_c   1.000
_cell.angle_alpha   90.00
_cell.angle_beta   90.00
_cell.angle_gamma   90.00
#
_symmetry.space_group_name_H-M   'P 1'
#
loop_
_entity.id
_entity.type
_entity.pdbx_description
1 polymer ?
#
loop_
_entity_poly.entity_id
_entity_poly.type
_entity_poly.pdbx_seq_one_letter_code
_entity_poly.pdbx_strand_id
1 'polypeptide(L)'
;MIAHRDGGPPAPLHTVRAALNAPAAEVRTTAADALHTVLAAQPRPFDTLIDLWTSVRAPGRAQMASRAGLCRSTLSEPEELDFRSRGLRDRSKLVRRHAAGAAGDHLFTPILPLLNHVASHDPDEPVRHEARVAADLIEHGYHLHDQSNNTDCITLTLLTRGHGWRARVITAIPRSDADRIGLHAAIARLQHELDEETRDFDRWCAEAAKDT
;
A
#
# COMPACT_ATOMS: atom_id res chain seq x y z
N MET A 1 14.51 48.23 -12.65
CA MET A 1 13.44 48.07 -11.63
C MET A 1 13.22 46.58 -11.48
N ILE A 2 13.72 46.01 -10.38
CA ILE A 2 13.80 44.56 -10.14
C ILE A 2 12.42 44.11 -9.69
N ALA A 3 11.74 43.30 -10.51
CA ALA A 3 10.48 42.68 -10.12
C ALA A 3 10.81 41.57 -9.11
N HIS A 4 10.38 41.76 -7.86
CA HIS A 4 10.30 40.70 -6.87
C HIS A 4 9.43 39.57 -7.44
N ARG A 5 10.04 38.41 -7.71
CA ARG A 5 9.31 37.16 -7.93
C ARG A 5 8.70 36.77 -6.58
N ASP A 6 7.40 36.87 -6.46
CA ASP A 6 6.62 36.21 -5.40
C ASP A 6 6.80 34.69 -5.55
N GLY A 7 7.81 34.15 -4.86
CA GLY A 7 8.18 32.74 -4.84
C GLY A 7 7.24 31.87 -3.99
N GLY A 8 5.94 32.07 -4.11
CA GLY A 8 4.94 31.17 -3.50
C GLY A 8 4.83 29.87 -4.29
N PRO A 9 4.44 28.74 -3.64
CA PRO A 9 4.14 27.51 -4.36
C PRO A 9 3.07 27.78 -5.43
N PRO A 10 3.16 27.22 -6.65
CA PRO A 10 2.09 27.30 -7.65
C PRO A 10 0.74 26.96 -7.04
N ALA A 11 -0.33 27.59 -7.53
CA ALA A 11 -1.67 27.56 -6.93
C ALA A 11 -2.18 26.16 -6.47
N PRO A 12 -1.84 25.05 -7.15
CA PRO A 12 -2.18 23.71 -6.67
C PRO A 12 -1.48 23.29 -5.37
N LEU A 13 -0.20 23.63 -5.16
CA LEU A 13 0.60 23.13 -4.03
C LEU A 13 0.19 23.72 -2.68
N HIS A 14 -0.11 25.03 -2.63
CA HIS A 14 -0.58 25.62 -1.38
C HIS A 14 -1.95 25.05 -0.97
N THR A 15 -2.81 24.78 -1.96
CA THR A 15 -4.12 24.16 -1.76
C THR A 15 -3.98 22.72 -1.26
N VAL A 16 -3.12 21.91 -1.91
CA VAL A 16 -2.82 20.54 -1.46
C VAL A 16 -2.27 20.53 -0.04
N ARG A 17 -1.33 21.43 0.28
CA ARG A 17 -0.79 21.55 1.65
C ARG A 17 -1.86 21.92 2.67
N ALA A 18 -2.76 22.85 2.34
CA ALA A 18 -3.86 23.23 3.21
C ALA A 18 -4.83 22.06 3.42
N ALA A 19 -5.18 21.35 2.34
CA ALA A 19 -6.07 20.20 2.37
C ALA A 19 -5.48 19.02 3.16
N LEU A 20 -4.18 18.74 3.04
CA LEU A 20 -3.48 17.73 3.85
C LEU A 20 -3.44 18.07 5.35
N ASN A 21 -3.60 19.35 5.71
CA ASN A 21 -3.70 19.81 7.10
C ASN A 21 -5.15 20.02 7.56
N ALA A 22 -6.14 19.80 6.69
CA ALA A 22 -7.54 19.96 7.04
C ALA A 22 -7.95 18.99 8.16
N PRO A 23 -8.95 19.33 9.00
CA PRO A 23 -9.41 18.46 10.07
C PRO A 23 -10.17 17.23 9.56
N ALA A 24 -10.89 17.35 8.44
CA ALA A 24 -11.63 16.24 7.82
C ALA A 24 -10.67 15.23 7.16
N ALA A 25 -10.91 13.93 7.39
CA ALA A 25 -10.06 12.87 6.86
C ALA A 25 -10.20 12.72 5.35
N GLU A 26 -11.41 12.87 4.87
CA GLU A 26 -11.81 12.77 3.46
C GLU A 26 -11.07 13.82 2.63
N VAL A 27 -10.97 15.06 3.14
CA VAL A 27 -10.24 16.14 2.48
C VAL A 27 -8.74 15.82 2.36
N ARG A 28 -8.15 15.25 3.42
CA ARG A 28 -6.73 14.83 3.38
C ARG A 28 -6.51 13.68 2.41
N THR A 29 -7.43 12.72 2.38
CA THR A 29 -7.43 11.58 1.45
C THR A 29 -7.42 12.08 0.00
N THR A 30 -8.39 12.91 -0.38
CA THR A 30 -8.47 13.46 -1.73
C THR A 30 -7.22 14.25 -2.11
N ALA A 31 -6.68 15.03 -1.16
CA ALA A 31 -5.45 15.77 -1.40
C ALA A 31 -4.24 14.84 -1.63
N ALA A 32 -4.16 13.73 -0.89
CA ALA A 32 -3.10 12.76 -1.05
C ALA A 32 -3.25 11.93 -2.33
N ASP A 33 -4.48 11.61 -2.76
CA ASP A 33 -4.73 10.94 -4.05
C ASP A 33 -4.27 11.82 -5.22
N ALA A 34 -4.49 13.13 -5.14
CA ALA A 34 -4.09 14.09 -6.17
C ALA A 34 -2.58 14.39 -6.22
N LEU A 35 -1.78 13.91 -5.24
CA LEU A 35 -0.36 14.26 -5.16
C LEU A 35 0.42 13.87 -6.41
N HIS A 36 0.22 12.66 -6.92
CA HIS A 36 0.95 12.19 -8.10
C HIS A 36 0.79 13.13 -9.31
N THR A 37 -0.45 13.59 -9.58
CA THR A 37 -0.75 14.54 -10.65
C THR A 37 -0.08 15.89 -10.42
N VAL A 38 -0.12 16.40 -9.19
CA VAL A 38 0.46 17.71 -8.86
C VAL A 38 1.98 17.66 -8.91
N LEU A 39 2.59 16.57 -8.44
CA LEU A 39 4.03 16.34 -8.45
C LEU A 39 4.57 16.17 -9.86
N ALA A 40 3.86 15.46 -10.74
CA ALA A 40 4.26 15.28 -12.14
C ALA A 40 4.37 16.61 -12.92
N ALA A 41 3.66 17.65 -12.48
CA ALA A 41 3.75 18.99 -13.06
C ALA A 41 4.90 19.84 -12.49
N GLN A 42 5.67 19.34 -11.52
CA GLN A 42 6.75 20.10 -10.89
C GLN A 42 8.10 19.87 -11.57
N PRO A 43 8.97 20.90 -11.65
CA PRO A 43 10.34 20.75 -12.14
C PRO A 43 11.19 19.80 -11.30
N ARG A 44 10.88 19.69 -10.00
CA ARG A 44 11.54 18.81 -9.03
C ARG A 44 10.49 18.12 -8.16
N PRO A 45 9.89 17.02 -8.66
CA PRO A 45 8.79 16.36 -7.96
C PRO A 45 9.20 15.87 -6.57
N PHE A 46 10.39 15.27 -6.45
CA PHE A 46 10.85 14.74 -5.17
C PHE A 46 11.10 15.82 -4.11
N ASP A 47 11.84 16.88 -4.44
CA ASP A 47 12.05 18.02 -3.54
C ASP A 47 10.70 18.60 -3.06
N THR A 48 9.75 18.76 -3.98
CA THR A 48 8.39 19.24 -3.66
C THR A 48 7.65 18.31 -2.70
N LEU A 49 7.77 17.00 -2.91
CA LEU A 49 7.16 16.00 -2.03
C LEU A 49 7.75 16.06 -0.61
N ILE A 50 9.06 16.26 -0.48
CA ILE A 50 9.72 16.39 0.82
C ILE A 50 9.35 17.71 1.52
N ASP A 51 9.23 18.81 0.78
CA ASP A 51 8.75 20.09 1.31
C ASP A 51 7.30 19.98 1.82
N LEU A 52 6.44 19.27 1.08
CA LEU A 52 5.08 18.98 1.54
C LEU A 52 5.10 18.09 2.80
N TRP A 53 5.89 17.02 2.80
CA TRP A 53 6.00 16.11 3.94
C TRP A 53 6.38 16.84 5.23
N THR A 54 7.36 17.73 5.16
CA THR A 54 7.86 18.48 6.33
C THR A 54 6.90 19.58 6.79
N SER A 55 6.01 20.07 5.92
CA SER A 55 5.06 21.16 6.20
C SER A 55 3.67 20.71 6.63
N VAL A 56 3.39 19.41 6.66
CA VAL A 56 2.09 18.85 7.10
C VAL A 56 2.17 18.10 8.43
N ARG A 57 1.07 18.14 9.18
CA ARG A 57 0.93 17.44 10.46
C ARG A 57 0.87 15.92 10.25
N ALA A 58 1.03 15.16 11.33
CA ALA A 58 1.05 13.70 11.29
C ALA A 58 -0.15 13.06 10.55
N PRO A 59 -1.41 13.55 10.68
CA PRO A 59 -2.52 13.02 9.89
C PRO A 59 -2.34 13.23 8.38
N GLY A 60 -1.79 14.36 7.94
CA GLY A 60 -1.47 14.61 6.54
C GLY A 60 -0.36 13.70 6.03
N ARG A 61 0.75 13.58 6.78
CA ARG A 61 1.86 12.66 6.45
C ARG A 61 1.39 11.21 6.37
N ALA A 62 0.47 10.80 7.24
CA ALA A 62 -0.09 9.45 7.20
C ALA A 62 -0.86 9.20 5.89
N GLN A 63 -1.65 10.16 5.41
CA GLN A 63 -2.32 10.04 4.11
C GLN A 63 -1.34 10.02 2.93
N MET A 64 -0.27 10.83 3.00
CA MET A 64 0.81 10.80 2.00
C MET A 64 1.52 9.43 1.98
N ALA A 65 1.87 8.88 3.15
CA ALA A 65 2.53 7.58 3.27
C ALA A 65 1.63 6.44 2.76
N SER A 66 0.35 6.49 3.08
CA SER A 66 -0.64 5.49 2.64
C SER A 66 -0.81 5.44 1.11
N ARG A 67 -0.34 6.45 0.39
CA ARG A 67 -0.45 6.60 -1.07
C ARG A 67 0.90 6.71 -1.75
N ALA A 68 1.97 6.30 -1.07
CA ALA A 68 3.33 6.43 -1.59
C ALA A 68 3.50 5.78 -2.97
N GLY A 69 2.81 4.66 -3.23
CA GLY A 69 2.90 3.99 -4.53
C GLY A 69 2.19 4.69 -5.68
N LEU A 70 1.30 5.65 -5.43
CA LEU A 70 0.74 6.49 -6.50
C LEU A 70 1.83 7.37 -7.14
N CYS A 71 2.91 7.66 -6.42
CA CYS A 71 4.01 8.50 -6.91
C CYS A 71 5.05 7.73 -7.74
N ARG A 72 4.92 6.40 -7.90
CA ARG A 72 5.91 5.55 -8.60
C ARG A 72 6.13 5.93 -10.06
N SER A 73 5.13 6.48 -10.75
CA SER A 73 5.27 6.98 -12.13
C SER A 73 6.00 8.32 -12.22
N THR A 74 6.17 9.00 -11.08
CA THR A 74 6.72 10.36 -10.99
C THR A 74 8.12 10.38 -10.38
N LEU A 75 8.43 9.42 -9.50
CA LEU A 75 9.69 9.32 -8.78
C LEU A 75 10.57 8.22 -9.38
N SER A 76 11.88 8.42 -9.30
CA SER A 76 12.84 7.33 -9.50
C SER A 76 12.78 6.34 -8.33
N GLU A 77 13.28 5.11 -8.54
CA GLU A 77 13.31 4.09 -7.48
C GLU A 77 14.07 4.54 -6.21
N PRO A 78 15.24 5.22 -6.28
CA PRO A 78 15.89 5.75 -5.08
C PRO A 78 15.05 6.79 -4.33
N GLU A 79 14.33 7.65 -5.05
CA GLU A 79 13.45 8.67 -4.46
C GLU A 79 12.22 8.02 -3.82
N GLU A 80 11.63 7.01 -4.45
CA GLU A 80 10.54 6.23 -3.87
C GLU A 80 11.00 5.51 -2.59
N LEU A 81 12.20 4.92 -2.61
CA LEU A 81 12.79 4.28 -1.44
C LEU A 81 13.03 5.28 -0.31
N ASP A 82 13.58 6.46 -0.59
CA ASP A 82 13.78 7.49 0.44
C ASP A 82 12.43 7.94 1.04
N PHE A 83 11.45 8.23 0.19
CA PHE A 83 10.13 8.68 0.64
C PHE A 83 9.43 7.63 1.52
N ARG A 84 9.38 6.38 1.08
CA ARG A 84 8.80 5.28 1.87
C ARG A 84 9.58 5.05 3.18
N SER A 85 10.90 5.16 3.14
CA SER A 85 11.75 5.05 4.33
C SER A 85 11.47 6.13 5.36
N ARG A 86 11.17 7.37 4.93
CA ARG A 86 10.76 8.46 5.83
C ARG A 86 9.45 8.14 6.53
N GLY A 87 8.49 7.54 5.83
CA GLY A 87 7.23 7.10 6.43
C GLY A 87 7.44 6.04 7.51
N LEU A 88 8.23 5.01 7.23
CA LEU A 88 8.55 3.93 8.17
C LEU A 88 9.39 4.38 9.38
N ARG A 89 10.07 5.53 9.29
CA ARG A 89 10.88 6.11 10.37
C ARG A 89 10.24 7.34 11.04
N ASP A 90 8.98 7.65 10.72
CA ASP A 90 8.32 8.84 11.26
C ASP A 90 8.13 8.74 12.79
N ARG A 91 8.28 9.87 13.48
CA ARG A 91 8.04 9.96 14.93
C ARG A 91 6.61 9.59 15.34
N SER A 92 5.65 9.73 14.42
CA SER A 92 4.24 9.41 14.68
C SER A 92 3.95 7.95 14.36
N LYS A 93 3.47 7.21 15.38
CA LYS A 93 2.91 5.85 15.21
C LYS A 93 1.91 5.77 14.06
N LEU A 94 1.02 6.76 13.94
CA LEU A 94 0.02 6.81 12.88
C LEU A 94 0.68 6.75 11.50
N VAL A 95 1.72 7.55 11.29
CA VAL A 95 2.40 7.65 10.00
C VAL A 95 3.14 6.35 9.70
N ARG A 96 3.88 5.80 10.67
CA ARG A 96 4.59 4.52 10.49
C ARG A 96 3.65 3.38 10.17
N ARG A 97 2.48 3.31 10.83
CA ARG A 97 1.46 2.30 10.57
C ARG A 97 0.95 2.39 9.12
N HIS A 98 0.57 3.58 8.66
CA HIS A 98 0.10 3.78 7.28
C HIS A 98 1.21 3.49 6.25
N ALA A 99 2.46 3.85 6.55
CA ALA A 99 3.60 3.54 5.69
C ALA A 99 3.86 2.02 5.59
N ALA A 100 3.73 1.29 6.70
CA ALA A 100 3.88 -0.16 6.73
C ALA A 100 2.77 -0.85 5.92
N GLY A 101 1.51 -0.50 6.13
CA GLY A 101 0.39 -1.06 5.36
C GLY A 101 0.55 -0.84 3.85
N ALA A 102 0.82 0.40 3.43
CA ALA A 102 0.98 0.75 2.00
C ALA A 102 2.26 0.22 1.33
N ALA A 103 3.18 -0.38 2.09
CA ALA A 103 4.33 -1.07 1.50
C ALA A 103 3.88 -2.34 0.75
N GLY A 104 2.88 -3.05 1.27
CA GLY A 104 2.34 -4.29 0.69
C GLY A 104 1.57 -4.06 -0.61
N ASP A 105 0.80 -2.97 -0.71
CA ASP A 105 -0.12 -2.69 -1.82
C ASP A 105 0.57 -2.62 -3.20
N HIS A 106 1.86 -2.30 -3.23
CA HIS A 106 2.59 -1.99 -4.46
C HIS A 106 3.79 -2.89 -4.75
N LEU A 107 4.00 -3.94 -3.94
CA LEU A 107 5.12 -4.88 -4.09
C LEU A 107 6.49 -4.20 -4.27
N PHE A 108 6.76 -3.13 -3.53
CA PHE A 108 8.00 -2.38 -3.67
C PHE A 108 9.15 -3.08 -2.94
N THR A 109 9.71 -4.12 -3.57
CA THR A 109 10.77 -4.99 -3.03
C THR A 109 11.95 -4.25 -2.38
N PRO A 110 12.44 -3.09 -2.89
CA PRO A 110 13.57 -2.39 -2.27
C PRO A 110 13.35 -1.97 -0.80
N ILE A 111 12.10 -1.87 -0.32
CA ILE A 111 11.82 -1.51 1.08
C ILE A 111 11.95 -2.67 2.07
N LEU A 112 12.01 -3.92 1.58
CA LEU A 112 11.97 -5.14 2.41
C LEU A 112 12.95 -5.12 3.58
N PRO A 113 14.24 -4.77 3.42
CA PRO A 113 15.17 -4.77 4.55
C PRO A 113 14.74 -3.84 5.69
N LEU A 114 14.20 -2.66 5.35
CA LEU A 114 13.70 -1.71 6.34
C LEU A 114 12.38 -2.19 6.95
N LEU A 115 11.50 -2.78 6.13
CA LEU A 115 10.22 -3.30 6.59
C LEU A 115 10.41 -4.46 7.59
N ASN A 116 11.33 -5.39 7.30
CA ASN A 116 11.72 -6.47 8.20
C ASN A 116 12.34 -5.96 9.50
N HIS A 117 13.12 -4.87 9.45
CA HIS A 117 13.61 -4.20 10.64
C HIS A 117 12.47 -3.62 11.49
N VAL A 118 11.51 -2.91 10.88
CA VAL A 118 10.33 -2.34 11.55
C VAL A 118 9.46 -3.44 12.17
N ALA A 119 9.22 -4.53 11.43
CA ALA A 119 8.48 -5.70 11.89
C ALA A 119 9.01 -6.31 13.20
N SER A 120 10.32 -6.18 13.42
CA SER A 120 11.02 -6.76 14.58
C SER A 120 11.26 -5.75 15.72
N HIS A 121 11.44 -4.46 15.41
CA HIS A 121 11.99 -3.48 16.35
C HIS A 121 11.10 -2.25 16.60
N ASP A 122 10.04 -2.02 15.83
CA ASP A 122 9.16 -0.87 16.09
C ASP A 122 8.59 -0.95 17.51
N PRO A 123 8.54 0.13 18.30
CA PRO A 123 8.00 0.09 19.66
C PRO A 123 6.50 -0.28 19.68
N ASP A 124 5.76 0.01 18.60
CA ASP A 124 4.32 -0.16 18.54
C ASP A 124 3.93 -1.49 17.87
N GLU A 125 3.29 -2.40 18.62
CA GLU A 125 2.84 -3.70 18.07
C GLU A 125 1.96 -3.56 16.82
N PRO A 126 0.99 -2.62 16.73
CA PRO A 126 0.22 -2.45 15.50
C PRO A 126 1.09 -2.10 14.28
N VAL A 127 2.21 -1.39 14.47
CA VAL A 127 3.14 -1.09 13.37
C VAL A 127 3.96 -2.32 13.00
N ARG A 128 4.44 -3.07 14.00
CA ARG A 128 5.14 -4.33 13.78
C ARG A 128 4.29 -5.34 13.01
N HIS A 129 3.02 -5.48 13.38
CA HIS A 129 2.08 -6.37 12.68
C HIS A 129 1.90 -5.98 11.21
N GLU A 130 1.58 -4.71 10.92
CA GLU A 130 1.40 -4.23 9.54
C GLU A 130 2.68 -4.41 8.71
N ALA A 131 3.85 -4.21 9.31
CA ALA A 131 5.13 -4.43 8.65
C ALA A 131 5.39 -5.91 8.35
N ARG A 132 5.06 -6.84 9.26
CA ARG A 132 5.15 -8.29 9.01
C ARG A 132 4.24 -8.72 7.87
N VAL A 133 2.98 -8.26 7.90
CA VAL A 133 2.00 -8.53 6.84
C VAL A 133 2.53 -8.03 5.50
N ALA A 134 2.95 -6.76 5.42
CA ALA A 134 3.46 -6.18 4.19
C ALA A 134 4.74 -6.86 3.69
N ALA A 135 5.65 -7.28 4.57
CA ALA A 135 6.85 -8.02 4.17
C ALA A 135 6.50 -9.37 3.57
N ASP A 136 5.61 -10.12 4.23
CA ASP A 136 5.17 -11.44 3.77
C ASP A 136 4.47 -11.35 2.40
N LEU A 137 3.65 -10.30 2.19
CA LEU A 137 3.03 -10.00 0.89
C LEU A 137 4.08 -9.75 -0.20
N ILE A 138 5.09 -8.93 0.09
CA ILE A 138 6.13 -8.59 -0.89
C ILE A 138 7.01 -9.82 -1.21
N GLU A 139 7.44 -10.58 -0.19
CA GLU A 139 8.30 -11.75 -0.33
C GLU A 139 7.66 -12.85 -1.19
N HIS A 140 6.35 -13.00 -1.10
CA HIS A 140 5.60 -14.02 -1.83
C HIS A 140 4.82 -13.49 -3.05
N GLY A 141 4.94 -12.19 -3.36
CA GLY A 141 4.34 -11.57 -4.54
C GLY A 141 2.82 -11.43 -4.50
N TYR A 142 2.24 -11.27 -3.31
CA TYR A 142 0.80 -11.13 -3.11
C TYR A 142 0.36 -9.67 -3.15
N HIS A 143 -0.70 -9.37 -3.91
CA HIS A 143 -1.30 -8.03 -3.89
C HIS A 143 -2.48 -7.98 -2.91
N LEU A 144 -2.48 -6.97 -2.07
CA LEU A 144 -3.65 -6.64 -1.27
C LEU A 144 -4.62 -5.82 -2.11
N HIS A 145 -5.88 -6.24 -2.15
CA HIS A 145 -6.95 -5.44 -2.74
C HIS A 145 -8.02 -5.25 -1.67
N ASP A 146 -7.94 -4.13 -0.97
CA ASP A 146 -8.95 -3.77 0.03
C ASP A 146 -10.25 -3.37 -0.68
N GLN A 147 -11.13 -4.35 -0.88
CA GLN A 147 -12.53 -4.07 -1.17
C GLN A 147 -13.29 -3.84 0.13
N SER A 148 -13.16 -2.61 0.63
CA SER A 148 -14.08 -1.93 1.55
C SER A 148 -14.25 -2.51 2.97
N ASN A 149 -13.86 -1.69 3.94
CA ASN A 149 -14.45 -1.49 5.28
C ASN A 149 -14.58 -2.68 6.24
N ASN A 150 -14.21 -3.90 5.87
CA ASN A 150 -14.27 -5.05 6.76
C ASN A 150 -12.93 -5.23 7.50
N THR A 151 -12.84 -4.67 8.70
CA THR A 151 -11.65 -4.78 9.56
C THR A 151 -11.39 -6.19 10.10
N ASP A 152 -12.25 -7.16 9.86
CA ASP A 152 -12.07 -8.51 10.40
C ASP A 152 -11.34 -9.43 9.43
N CYS A 153 -11.17 -9.00 8.17
CA CYS A 153 -10.54 -9.81 7.13
C CYS A 153 -9.42 -9.06 6.38
N ILE A 154 -8.55 -9.83 5.73
CA ILE A 154 -7.55 -9.39 4.77
C ILE A 154 -7.98 -9.92 3.40
N THR A 155 -8.37 -9.04 2.48
CA THR A 155 -8.77 -9.42 1.12
C THR A 155 -7.54 -9.40 0.21
N LEU A 156 -7.27 -10.51 -0.47
CA LEU A 156 -6.05 -10.68 -1.26
C LEU A 156 -6.34 -11.04 -2.71
N THR A 157 -5.80 -10.27 -3.64
CA THR A 157 -5.82 -10.67 -5.05
C THR A 157 -4.51 -11.33 -5.40
N LEU A 158 -4.55 -12.64 -5.65
CA LEU A 158 -3.39 -13.37 -6.15
C LEU A 158 -3.28 -13.17 -7.66
N LEU A 159 -2.20 -12.55 -8.11
CA LEU A 159 -1.84 -12.55 -9.52
C LEU A 159 -0.90 -13.74 -9.78
N THR A 160 -1.44 -14.89 -10.22
CA THR A 160 -0.57 -16.01 -10.61
C THR A 160 0.00 -15.78 -12.00
N ARG A 161 1.32 -15.94 -12.09
CA ARG A 161 2.09 -15.80 -13.32
C ARG A 161 1.97 -17.07 -14.18
N GLY A 162 0.78 -17.34 -14.69
CA GLY A 162 0.56 -18.23 -15.84
C GLY A 162 0.71 -17.48 -17.17
N HIS A 163 0.74 -18.17 -18.30
CA HIS A 163 0.91 -17.63 -19.66
C HIS A 163 -0.12 -16.54 -20.04
N GLY A 164 0.09 -15.32 -19.55
CA GLY A 164 -0.89 -14.24 -19.50
C GLY A 164 -1.38 -14.08 -18.05
N TRP A 165 -1.23 -12.87 -17.49
CA TRP A 165 -1.68 -12.54 -16.14
C TRP A 165 -3.13 -12.97 -15.93
N ARG A 166 -3.37 -14.11 -15.25
CA ARG A 166 -4.69 -14.49 -14.76
C ARG A 166 -4.71 -14.13 -13.28
N ALA A 167 -5.44 -13.06 -12.95
CA ALA A 167 -5.76 -12.76 -11.58
C ALA A 167 -6.69 -13.87 -11.06
N ARG A 168 -6.27 -14.60 -10.02
CA ARG A 168 -7.15 -15.46 -9.24
C ARG A 168 -7.43 -14.70 -7.94
N VAL A 169 -8.64 -14.18 -7.79
CA VAL A 169 -9.03 -13.50 -6.55
C VAL A 169 -8.99 -14.55 -5.44
N ILE A 170 -8.13 -14.36 -4.43
CA ILE A 170 -8.25 -15.14 -3.21
C ILE A 170 -9.24 -14.37 -2.33
N THR A 171 -10.16 -15.11 -1.72
CA THR A 171 -11.21 -14.52 -0.90
C THR A 171 -10.65 -13.83 0.35
N ALA A 172 -11.55 -13.29 1.17
CA ALA A 172 -11.24 -12.65 2.45
C ALA A 172 -10.64 -13.66 3.46
N ILE A 173 -9.41 -13.42 3.94
CA ILE A 173 -8.78 -14.21 5.01
C ILE A 173 -9.15 -13.60 6.37
N PRO A 174 -9.76 -14.34 7.32
CA PRO A 174 -9.97 -13.85 8.67
C PRO A 174 -8.64 -13.47 9.33
N ARG A 175 -8.55 -12.28 9.95
CA ARG A 175 -7.32 -11.84 10.63
C ARG A 175 -6.90 -12.81 11.73
N SER A 176 -7.85 -13.40 12.45
CA SER A 176 -7.60 -14.41 13.47
C SER A 176 -6.89 -15.66 12.93
N ASP A 177 -7.14 -16.03 11.68
CA ASP A 177 -6.44 -17.16 11.06
C ASP A 177 -5.04 -16.76 10.60
N ALA A 178 -4.88 -15.59 9.97
CA ALA A 178 -3.56 -15.06 9.61
C ALA A 178 -2.63 -14.92 10.84
N ASP A 179 -3.17 -14.49 11.98
CA ASP A 179 -2.42 -14.38 13.24
C ASP A 179 -2.06 -15.76 13.83
N ARG A 180 -2.93 -16.77 13.65
CA ARG A 180 -2.74 -18.10 14.25
C ARG A 180 -1.71 -18.94 13.50
N ILE A 181 -1.73 -18.94 12.17
CA ILE A 181 -0.90 -19.82 11.34
C ILE A 181 0.12 -19.09 10.47
N GLY A 182 0.08 -17.76 10.44
CA GLY A 182 0.86 -16.93 9.52
C GLY A 182 0.11 -16.68 8.21
N LEU A 183 0.29 -15.49 7.64
CA LEU A 183 -0.41 -15.05 6.45
C LEU A 183 -0.10 -15.93 5.22
N HIS A 184 1.18 -16.22 4.93
CA HIS A 184 1.56 -17.14 3.86
C HIS A 184 0.90 -18.54 4.00
N ALA A 185 0.89 -19.11 5.21
CA ALA A 185 0.27 -20.41 5.44
C ALA A 185 -1.26 -20.36 5.27
N ALA A 186 -1.91 -19.27 5.72
CA ALA A 186 -3.32 -19.02 5.50
C ALA A 186 -3.66 -18.92 4.01
N ILE A 187 -2.81 -18.23 3.23
CA ILE A 187 -2.94 -18.12 1.77
C ILE A 187 -2.77 -19.49 1.11
N ALA A 188 -1.73 -20.24 1.47
CA ALA A 188 -1.45 -21.57 0.90
C ALA A 188 -2.59 -22.55 1.17
N ARG A 189 -3.19 -22.50 2.37
CA ARG A 189 -4.37 -23.29 2.72
C ARG A 189 -5.57 -22.92 1.85
N LEU A 190 -5.89 -21.64 1.68
CA LEU A 190 -6.99 -21.20 0.82
C LEU A 190 -6.75 -21.56 -0.64
N GLN A 191 -5.52 -21.47 -1.13
CA GLN A 191 -5.16 -21.93 -2.48
C GLN A 191 -5.45 -23.42 -2.66
N HIS A 192 -5.07 -24.25 -1.68
CA HIS A 192 -5.35 -25.68 -1.71
C HIS A 192 -6.86 -25.97 -1.74
N GLU A 193 -7.63 -25.34 -0.86
CA GLU A 193 -9.10 -25.47 -0.80
C GLU A 193 -9.74 -25.07 -2.15
N LEU A 194 -9.33 -23.95 -2.75
CA LEU A 194 -9.81 -23.50 -4.07
C LEU A 194 -9.40 -24.46 -5.21
N ASP A 195 -8.22 -25.06 -5.15
CA ASP A 195 -7.74 -26.02 -6.14
C ASP A 195 -8.44 -27.38 -6.04
N GLU A 196 -8.88 -27.77 -4.84
CA GLU A 196 -9.74 -28.94 -4.63
C GLU A 196 -11.14 -28.68 -5.19
N GLU A 197 -11.77 -27.55 -4.85
CA GLU A 197 -13.08 -27.16 -5.39
C GLU A 197 -13.09 -27.12 -6.92
N THR A 198 -12.03 -26.56 -7.53
CA THR A 198 -11.90 -26.51 -9.00
C THR A 198 -11.79 -27.91 -9.59
N ARG A 199 -10.99 -28.81 -8.97
CA ARG A 199 -10.85 -30.20 -9.41
C ARG A 199 -12.14 -30.99 -9.29
N ASP A 200 -12.90 -30.77 -8.22
CA ASP A 200 -14.20 -31.42 -7.99
C ASP A 200 -15.25 -30.91 -8.99
N PHE A 201 -15.26 -29.62 -9.30
CA PHE A 201 -16.11 -29.05 -10.33
C PHE A 201 -15.77 -29.60 -11.73
N ASP A 202 -14.49 -29.65 -12.11
CA ASP A 202 -14.05 -30.21 -13.39
C ASP A 202 -14.39 -31.70 -13.50
N ARG A 203 -14.23 -32.47 -12.41
CA ARG A 203 -14.65 -33.87 -12.35
C ARG A 203 -16.16 -34.01 -12.55
N TRP A 204 -16.95 -33.21 -11.86
CA TRP A 204 -18.40 -33.21 -11.98
C TRP A 204 -18.85 -32.88 -13.42
N CYS A 205 -18.26 -31.86 -14.05
CA CYS A 205 -18.52 -31.52 -15.45
C CYS A 205 -18.16 -32.68 -16.40
N ALA A 206 -17.04 -33.37 -16.17
CA ALA A 206 -16.60 -34.51 -16.97
C ALA A 206 -17.46 -35.76 -16.77
N GLU A 207 -18.09 -35.93 -15.60
CA GLU A 207 -19.05 -37.00 -15.33
C GLU A 207 -20.42 -36.68 -15.95
N ALA A 208 -20.93 -35.46 -15.79
CA ALA A 208 -22.19 -35.01 -16.39
C ALA A 208 -22.17 -35.07 -17.94
N ALA A 209 -21.00 -34.85 -18.56
CA ALA A 209 -20.83 -34.95 -20.01
C ALA A 209 -20.83 -36.39 -20.55
N LYS A 210 -20.74 -37.42 -19.69
CA LYS A 210 -20.83 -38.84 -20.09
C LYS A 210 -22.26 -39.36 -20.13
N ASP A 211 -23.20 -38.64 -19.52
CA ASP A 211 -24.62 -38.99 -19.45
C ASP A 211 -25.46 -38.29 -20.56
N THR A 212 -24.80 -37.67 -21.56
CA THR A 212 -25.39 -37.06 -22.77
C THR A 212 -24.92 -37.76 -24.03
#